data_AF-A0A2M7NL91-F1
#
_entry.id   AF-A0A2M7NL91-F1
#
_cell.length_a   1.000
_cell.length_b   1.000
_cell.length_c   1.000
_cell.angle_alpha   90.00
_cell.angle_beta   90.00
_cell.angle_gamma   90.00
#
_symmetry.space_group_name_H-M   'P 1'
#
loop_
_entity.id
_entity.type
_entity.pdbx_description
1 polymer ?
#
loop_
_entity_poly.entity_id
_entity_poly.type
_entity_poly.pdbx_seq_one_letter_code
_entity_poly.pdbx_strand_id
1 'polypeptide(L)'
;MVHRTTVITVVSVFGLTLFLIFLFLIQKAAWKQENDALKVELDSLRTSSQNLALEFEEKVEQRRVSDSLMHRKVYDNYFDAYDAQNFRLYALYKDSERKYSSVSALAHAFNIENSESIKSNRVLGEMWYIVPIKGVHFVEKKQTWTSIAKKYYHNLNDSTLLKTFNKELKPERFVIVPFN
;
A
#
# COMPACT_ATOMS: atom_id res chain seq x y z
N MET A 1 -88.09 -6.37 -19.96
CA MET A 1 -87.56 -5.18 -20.66
C MET A 1 -86.24 -4.80 -20.01
N VAL A 2 -85.16 -4.71 -20.78
CA VAL A 2 -83.86 -4.23 -20.23
C VAL A 2 -83.96 -2.73 -20.02
N HIS A 3 -83.62 -2.25 -18.82
CA HIS A 3 -83.64 -0.82 -18.52
C HIS A 3 -82.54 -0.10 -19.33
N ARG A 4 -82.88 1.05 -19.92
CA ARG A 4 -81.94 1.86 -20.74
C ARG A 4 -80.63 2.19 -20.00
N THR A 5 -80.71 2.38 -18.68
CA THR A 5 -79.55 2.60 -17.81
C THR A 5 -78.59 1.43 -17.84
N THR A 6 -79.07 0.18 -17.75
CA THR A 6 -78.23 -1.02 -17.80
C THR A 6 -77.46 -1.14 -19.12
N VAL A 7 -78.09 -0.79 -20.25
CA VAL A 7 -77.43 -0.80 -21.57
C VAL A 7 -76.33 0.26 -21.64
N ILE A 8 -76.58 1.45 -21.12
CA ILE A 8 -75.58 2.54 -21.06
C ILE A 8 -74.39 2.12 -20.18
N THR A 9 -74.62 1.53 -19.00
CA THR A 9 -73.51 1.11 -18.13
C THR A 9 -72.65 0.03 -18.77
N VAL A 10 -73.26 -0.95 -19.44
CA VAL A 10 -72.51 -2.03 -20.12
C VAL A 10 -71.66 -1.47 -21.26
N VAL A 11 -72.22 -0.57 -22.08
CA VAL A 11 -71.48 0.08 -23.17
C VAL A 11 -70.34 0.95 -22.63
N SER A 12 -70.57 1.69 -21.54
CA SER A 12 -69.54 2.52 -20.91
C SER A 12 -68.40 1.69 -20.31
N VAL A 13 -68.71 0.56 -19.63
CA VAL A 13 -67.69 -0.35 -19.10
C VAL A 13 -66.91 -1.02 -20.23
N PHE A 14 -67.59 -1.42 -21.30
CA PHE A 14 -66.94 -2.00 -22.47
C PHE A 14 -66.04 -0.98 -23.20
N GLY A 15 -66.49 0.26 -23.33
CA GLY A 15 -65.67 1.35 -23.88
C GLY A 15 -64.46 1.67 -23.01
N LEU A 16 -64.63 1.74 -21.69
CA LEU A 16 -63.55 1.99 -20.75
C LEU A 16 -62.50 0.86 -20.77
N THR A 17 -62.93 -0.39 -20.80
CA THR A 17 -62.02 -1.55 -20.86
C THR A 17 -61.21 -1.58 -22.16
N LEU A 18 -61.85 -1.31 -23.32
CA LEU A 18 -61.14 -1.15 -24.59
C LEU A 18 -60.15 0.01 -24.56
N PHE A 19 -60.53 1.14 -23.96
CA PHE A 19 -59.67 2.30 -23.83
C PHE A 19 -58.44 2.02 -22.93
N LEU A 20 -58.63 1.31 -21.82
CA LEU A 20 -57.53 0.89 -20.93
C LEU A 20 -56.59 -0.11 -21.63
N ILE A 21 -57.13 -1.08 -22.37
CA ILE A 21 -56.33 -2.01 -23.19
C ILE A 21 -55.52 -1.24 -24.23
N PHE A 22 -56.12 -0.26 -24.89
CA PHE A 22 -55.44 0.58 -25.88
C PHE A 22 -54.30 1.41 -25.26
N LEU A 23 -54.54 2.07 -24.12
CA LEU A 23 -53.50 2.80 -23.39
C LEU A 23 -52.35 1.87 -22.95
N PHE A 24 -52.68 0.68 -22.45
CA PHE A 24 -51.70 -0.32 -22.07
C PHE A 24 -50.83 -0.75 -23.26
N LEU A 25 -51.42 -0.97 -24.45
CA LEU A 25 -50.68 -1.35 -25.64
C LEU A 25 -49.72 -0.24 -26.12
N ILE A 26 -50.12 1.03 -25.99
CA ILE A 26 -49.25 2.17 -26.31
C ILE A 26 -48.06 2.25 -25.33
N GLN A 27 -48.32 2.16 -24.03
CA GLN A 27 -47.26 2.26 -23.02
C GLN A 27 -46.34 1.05 -22.96
N LYS A 28 -46.83 -0.14 -23.33
CA LYS A 28 -46.05 -1.39 -23.32
C LYS A 28 -44.77 -1.29 -24.14
N ALA A 29 -44.82 -0.62 -25.30
CA ALA A 29 -43.65 -0.45 -26.15
C ALA A 29 -42.59 0.44 -25.48
N ALA A 30 -43.02 1.56 -24.88
CA ALA A 30 -42.13 2.47 -24.15
C ALA A 30 -41.49 1.79 -22.93
N TRP A 31 -42.27 1.05 -22.12
CA TRP A 31 -41.75 0.31 -20.97
C TRP A 31 -40.77 -0.79 -21.37
N LYS A 32 -41.01 -1.48 -22.49
CA LYS A 32 -40.09 -2.49 -22.99
C LYS A 32 -38.77 -1.86 -23.41
N GLN A 33 -38.81 -0.74 -24.12
CA GLN A 33 -37.62 -0.02 -24.55
C GLN A 33 -36.79 0.49 -23.36
N GLU A 34 -37.45 1.04 -22.34
CA GLU A 34 -36.78 1.51 -21.12
C GLU A 34 -36.15 0.34 -20.34
N ASN A 35 -36.85 -0.78 -20.22
CA ASN A 35 -36.31 -1.99 -19.57
C ASN A 35 -35.12 -2.59 -20.34
N ASP A 36 -35.17 -2.59 -21.67
CA ASP A 36 -34.06 -3.06 -22.49
C ASP A 36 -32.86 -2.11 -22.38
N ALA A 37 -33.08 -0.79 -22.33
CA ALA A 37 -32.02 0.20 -22.09
C ALA A 37 -31.36 0.02 -20.70
N LEU A 38 -32.16 -0.17 -19.65
CA LEU A 38 -31.67 -0.42 -18.30
C LEU A 38 -30.86 -1.71 -18.19
N LYS A 39 -31.24 -2.77 -18.92
CA LYS A 39 -30.45 -4.00 -18.98
C LYS A 39 -29.09 -3.79 -19.63
N VAL A 40 -29.04 -3.06 -20.74
CA VAL A 40 -27.78 -2.73 -21.41
C VAL A 40 -26.88 -1.91 -20.49
N GLU A 41 -27.44 -0.92 -19.79
CA GLU A 41 -26.68 -0.13 -18.81
C GLU A 41 -26.17 -1.01 -17.66
N LEU A 42 -27.00 -1.90 -17.11
CA LEU A 42 -26.61 -2.84 -16.07
C LEU A 42 -25.49 -3.77 -16.52
N ASP A 43 -25.59 -4.32 -17.73
CA ASP A 43 -24.56 -5.18 -18.31
C ASP A 43 -23.26 -4.41 -18.54
N SER A 44 -23.34 -3.16 -18.98
CA SER A 44 -22.17 -2.28 -19.13
C SER A 44 -21.51 -1.96 -17.79
N LEU A 45 -22.30 -1.70 -16.74
CA LEU A 45 -21.83 -1.42 -15.39
C LEU A 45 -21.18 -2.66 -14.76
N ARG A 46 -21.79 -3.82 -14.98
CA ARG A 46 -21.25 -5.10 -14.53
C ARG A 46 -19.90 -5.40 -15.19
N THR A 47 -19.81 -5.18 -16.49
CA THR A 47 -18.56 -5.35 -17.25
C THR A 47 -17.48 -4.38 -16.77
N SER A 48 -17.83 -3.10 -16.58
CA SER A 48 -16.93 -2.08 -16.06
C SER A 48 -16.42 -2.43 -14.65
N SER A 49 -17.32 -2.86 -13.77
CA SER A 49 -16.96 -3.30 -12.41
C SER A 49 -16.04 -4.52 -12.42
N GLN A 50 -16.23 -5.47 -13.34
CA GLN A 50 -15.35 -6.63 -13.47
C GLN A 50 -13.96 -6.23 -13.97
N ASN A 51 -13.89 -5.34 -14.96
CA ASN A 51 -12.62 -4.82 -15.47
C ASN A 51 -11.84 -4.05 -14.39
N LEU A 52 -12.53 -3.21 -13.61
CA LEU A 52 -11.95 -2.50 -12.48
C LEU A 52 -11.41 -3.45 -11.40
N ALA A 53 -12.12 -4.55 -11.13
CA ALA A 53 -11.66 -5.55 -10.18
C ALA A 53 -10.37 -6.23 -10.67
N LEU A 54 -10.31 -6.61 -11.94
CA LEU A 54 -9.12 -7.21 -12.55
C LEU A 54 -7.93 -6.24 -12.56
N GLU A 55 -8.15 -4.98 -12.93
CA GLU A 55 -7.10 -3.95 -12.93
C GLU A 55 -6.58 -3.68 -11.51
N PHE A 56 -7.46 -3.69 -10.52
CA PHE A 56 -7.09 -3.55 -9.12
C PHE A 56 -6.24 -4.74 -8.64
N GLU A 57 -6.64 -5.98 -8.95
CA GLU A 57 -5.86 -7.18 -8.61
C GLU A 57 -4.47 -7.15 -9.26
N GLU A 58 -4.38 -6.79 -10.54
CA GLU A 58 -3.10 -6.66 -11.24
C GLU A 58 -2.20 -5.63 -10.57
N LYS A 59 -2.73 -4.43 -10.26
CA LYS A 59 -1.98 -3.37 -9.58
C LYS A 59 -1.50 -3.79 -8.19
N VAL A 60 -2.31 -4.56 -7.46
CA VAL A 60 -1.93 -5.08 -6.13
C VAL A 60 -0.80 -6.08 -6.25
N GLU A 61 -0.87 -7.03 -7.18
CA GLU A 61 0.20 -8.01 -7.40
C GLU A 61 1.49 -7.36 -7.89
N GLN A 62 1.41 -6.40 -8.80
CA GLN A 62 2.58 -5.63 -9.26
C GLN A 62 3.28 -4.91 -8.09
N ARG A 63 2.52 -4.27 -7.20
CA ARG A 63 3.08 -3.66 -5.98
C ARG A 63 3.72 -4.69 -5.06
N ARG A 64 3.04 -5.82 -4.82
CA ARG A 64 3.56 -6.90 -3.98
C ARG A 64 4.89 -7.46 -4.49
N VAL A 65 5.01 -7.68 -5.80
CA VAL A 65 6.26 -8.13 -6.43
C VAL A 65 7.34 -7.06 -6.32
N SER A 66 7.01 -5.80 -6.61
CA SER A 66 7.95 -4.68 -6.48
C SER A 66 8.50 -4.54 -5.05
N ASP A 67 7.63 -4.61 -4.04
CA ASP A 67 8.02 -4.50 -2.64
C ASP A 67 8.93 -5.67 -2.22
N SER A 68 8.62 -6.89 -2.69
CA SER A 68 9.47 -8.07 -2.47
C SER A 68 10.86 -7.90 -3.09
N LEU A 69 10.93 -7.41 -4.33
CA LEU A 69 12.19 -7.13 -5.02
C LEU A 69 13.00 -6.03 -4.31
N MET A 70 12.34 -4.98 -3.82
CA MET A 70 13.00 -3.92 -3.05
C MET A 70 13.59 -4.47 -1.75
N HIS A 71 12.82 -5.25 -1.00
CA HIS A 71 13.31 -5.88 0.23
C HIS A 71 14.51 -6.78 -0.04
N ARG A 72 14.46 -7.55 -1.13
CA ARG A 72 15.56 -8.42 -1.55
C ARG A 72 16.81 -7.63 -1.93
N LYS A 73 16.67 -6.52 -2.68
CA LYS A 73 17.80 -5.64 -2.99
C LYS A 73 18.46 -5.07 -1.74
N VAL A 74 17.67 -4.68 -0.73
CA VAL A 74 18.22 -4.21 0.54
C VAL A 74 18.87 -5.38 1.29
N TYR A 75 18.24 -6.56 1.33
CA TYR A 75 18.79 -7.76 1.97
C TYR A 75 20.15 -8.19 1.38
N ASP A 76 20.25 -8.23 0.05
CA ASP A 76 21.45 -8.60 -0.69
C ASP A 76 22.52 -7.48 -0.67
N ASN A 77 22.18 -6.28 -0.16
CA ASN A 77 23.12 -5.18 -0.05
C ASN A 77 24.13 -5.48 1.08
N TYR A 78 25.39 -5.68 0.71
CA TYR A 78 26.50 -5.91 1.63
C TYR A 78 27.41 -4.69 1.69
N PHE A 79 28.17 -4.58 2.77
CA PHE A 79 29.18 -3.53 2.89
C PHE A 79 30.38 -3.88 2.00
N ASP A 80 30.68 -3.05 1.01
CA ASP A 80 31.89 -3.18 0.20
C ASP A 80 32.97 -2.23 0.74
N ALA A 81 34.03 -2.80 1.32
CA ALA A 81 35.13 -2.04 1.90
C ALA A 81 35.97 -1.27 0.87
N TYR A 82 35.96 -1.69 -0.40
CA TYR A 82 36.65 -1.03 -1.50
C TYR A 82 35.81 0.07 -2.14
N ASP A 83 34.49 0.07 -1.91
CA ASP A 83 33.58 1.15 -2.28
C ASP A 83 33.60 2.31 -1.26
N ALA A 84 34.79 2.61 -0.73
CA ALA A 84 35.02 3.67 0.25
C ALA A 84 34.62 5.07 -0.26
N GLN A 85 34.36 5.22 -1.56
CA GLN A 85 34.04 6.48 -2.23
C GLN A 85 32.58 6.58 -2.71
N ASN A 86 31.80 5.49 -2.82
CA ASN A 86 30.40 5.56 -3.31
C ASN A 86 29.40 4.74 -2.48
N PHE A 87 29.45 4.83 -1.15
CA PHE A 87 28.33 4.34 -0.36
C PHE A 87 27.04 5.08 -0.78
N ARG A 88 26.03 4.33 -1.20
CA ARG A 88 24.80 4.89 -1.76
C ARG A 88 23.94 5.60 -0.72
N LEU A 89 24.07 5.22 0.55
CA LEU A 89 23.25 5.72 1.65
C LEU A 89 24.07 5.86 2.93
N TYR A 90 23.90 7.00 3.59
CA TYR A 90 24.43 7.27 4.91
C TYR A 90 23.30 7.72 5.83
N ALA A 91 23.41 7.41 7.11
CA ALA A 91 22.56 7.96 8.14
C ALA A 91 23.36 8.69 9.20
N LEU A 92 22.69 9.66 9.82
CA LEU A 92 23.20 10.39 10.96
C LEU A 92 22.92 9.60 12.24
N TYR A 93 23.98 9.20 12.93
CA TYR A 93 23.92 8.50 14.20
C TYR A 93 24.37 9.42 15.33
N LYS A 94 23.58 9.47 16.41
CA LYS A 94 23.84 10.29 17.59
C LYS A 94 24.25 9.40 18.75
N ASP A 95 25.50 9.52 19.20
CA ASP A 95 25.97 8.88 20.42
C ASP A 95 25.76 9.82 21.62
N SER A 96 24.54 9.78 22.17
CA SER A 96 24.17 10.53 23.38
C SER A 96 24.90 10.03 24.63
N GLU A 97 25.23 8.75 24.68
CA GLU A 97 25.77 8.08 25.88
C GLU A 97 27.30 8.05 25.90
N ARG A 98 27.95 8.52 24.82
CA ARG A 98 29.40 8.38 24.60
C ARG A 98 29.86 6.93 24.73
N LYS A 99 29.01 6.01 24.24
CA LYS A 99 29.25 4.57 24.29
C LYS A 99 30.49 4.18 23.48
N TYR A 100 30.80 4.95 22.43
CA TYR A 100 31.93 4.64 21.55
C TYR A 100 33.09 5.60 21.80
N SER A 101 34.22 5.04 22.25
CA SER A 101 35.44 5.79 22.54
C SER A 101 36.20 6.24 21.29
N SER A 102 35.96 5.59 20.14
CA SER A 102 36.60 5.91 18.86
C SER A 102 35.70 5.55 17.69
N VAL A 103 36.01 6.11 16.51
CA VAL A 103 35.34 5.76 15.24
C VAL A 103 35.53 4.28 14.91
N SER A 104 36.70 3.70 15.21
CA SER A 104 36.97 2.26 15.02
C SER A 104 36.05 1.39 15.87
N ALA A 105 35.78 1.78 17.12
CA ALA A 105 34.87 1.03 17.99
C ALA A 105 33.41 1.07 17.47
N LEU A 106 32.98 2.21 16.96
CA LEU A 106 31.68 2.35 16.30
C LEU A 106 31.60 1.51 15.03
N ALA A 107 32.67 1.53 14.21
CA ALA A 107 32.74 0.76 12.98
C ALA A 107 32.59 -0.75 13.26
N HIS A 108 33.31 -1.29 14.24
CA HIS A 108 33.14 -2.67 14.67
C HIS A 108 31.72 -2.98 15.18
N ALA A 109 31.10 -2.05 15.91
CA ALA A 109 29.75 -2.26 16.45
C ALA A 109 28.65 -2.35 15.37
N PHE A 110 28.87 -1.75 14.19
CA PHE A 110 27.96 -1.80 13.05
C PHE A 110 28.51 -2.62 11.88
N ASN A 111 29.52 -3.47 12.14
CA ASN A 111 30.22 -4.31 11.16
C ASN A 111 30.67 -3.56 9.89
N ILE A 112 31.28 -2.40 10.09
CA ILE A 112 31.85 -1.57 9.03
C ILE A 112 33.35 -1.86 8.99
N GLU A 113 33.80 -2.54 7.95
CA GLU A 113 35.22 -2.93 7.81
C GLU A 113 36.13 -1.70 7.69
N ASN A 114 35.72 -0.71 6.89
CA ASN A 114 36.49 0.52 6.68
C ASN A 114 36.01 1.64 7.60
N SER A 115 36.68 1.85 8.73
CA SER A 115 36.35 2.93 9.68
C SER A 115 36.47 4.35 9.10
N GLU A 116 37.25 4.56 8.04
CA GLU A 116 37.43 5.88 7.40
C GLU A 116 36.18 6.35 6.64
N SER A 117 35.28 5.41 6.32
CA SER A 117 33.96 5.69 5.74
C SER A 117 33.04 6.45 6.69
N ILE A 118 33.33 6.40 8.00
CA ILE A 118 32.55 7.08 9.02
C ILE A 118 33.17 8.45 9.29
N LYS A 119 32.35 9.50 9.17
CA LYS A 119 32.75 10.85 9.58
C LYS A 119 32.16 11.17 10.94
N SER A 120 32.96 11.70 11.85
CA SER A 120 32.50 12.09 13.18
C SER A 120 32.67 13.59 13.40
N ASN A 121 31.70 14.21 14.06
CA ASN A 121 31.82 15.59 14.53
C ASN A 121 31.21 15.74 15.93
N ARG A 122 31.72 16.69 16.71
CA ARG A 122 31.17 17.02 18.03
C ARG A 122 30.30 18.25 17.91
N VAL A 123 29.01 18.10 18.22
CA VAL A 123 28.01 19.17 18.15
C VAL A 123 27.34 19.29 19.52
N LEU A 124 27.41 20.48 20.14
CA LEU A 124 26.83 20.75 21.46
C LEU A 124 27.25 19.76 22.56
N GLY A 125 28.50 19.29 22.51
CA GLY A 125 29.05 18.34 23.50
C GLY A 125 28.69 16.87 23.26
N GLU A 126 27.89 16.57 22.23
CA GLU A 126 27.48 15.23 21.81
C GLU A 126 28.27 14.79 20.57
N MET A 127 28.53 13.48 20.45
CA MET A 127 29.21 12.92 19.29
C MET A 127 28.19 12.51 18.24
N TRP A 128 28.39 13.01 17.02
CA TRP A 128 27.57 12.70 15.86
C TRP A 128 28.43 12.01 14.81
N TYR A 129 27.85 11.00 14.16
CA TYR A 129 28.52 10.19 13.16
C TYR A 129 27.68 10.12 11.89
N ILE A 130 28.33 10.21 10.74
CA ILE A 130 27.76 9.88 9.43
C ILE A 130 28.20 8.45 9.15
N VAL A 131 27.25 7.53 9.16
CA VAL A 131 27.49 6.08 9.14
C VAL A 131 26.91 5.48 7.86
N PRO A 132 27.66 4.67 7.10
CA PRO A 132 27.11 3.89 5.99
C PRO A 132 26.00 2.94 6.45
N ILE A 133 24.95 2.80 5.65
CA ILE A 133 23.80 1.96 5.98
C ILE A 133 23.38 1.08 4.82
N LYS A 134 22.74 -0.04 5.16
CA LYS A 134 22.20 -1.02 4.21
C LYS A 134 20.97 -0.49 3.50
N GLY A 135 20.13 0.28 4.20
CA GLY A 135 18.94 0.89 3.63
C GLY A 135 18.02 1.55 4.66
N VAL A 136 16.81 1.86 4.23
CA VAL A 136 15.75 2.40 5.09
C VAL A 136 14.49 1.54 4.97
N HIS A 137 13.71 1.50 6.03
CA HIS A 137 12.46 0.75 6.09
C HIS A 137 11.33 1.63 6.60
N PHE A 138 10.20 1.66 5.89
CA PHE A 138 8.99 2.30 6.39
C PHE A 138 8.23 1.34 7.30
N VAL A 139 7.99 1.75 8.55
CA VAL A 139 7.38 0.91 9.57
C VAL A 139 5.86 0.86 9.39
N GLU A 140 5.33 -0.32 9.13
CA GLU A 140 3.89 -0.56 9.06
C GLU A 140 3.28 -0.76 10.45
N LYS A 141 1.95 -0.64 10.52
CA LYS A 141 1.20 -0.91 11.76
C LYS A 141 1.46 -2.34 12.23
N LYS A 142 1.73 -2.51 13.53
CA LYS A 142 1.99 -3.79 14.22
C LYS A 142 3.32 -4.48 13.86
N GLN A 143 4.21 -3.84 13.10
CA GLN A 143 5.55 -4.39 12.93
C GLN A 143 6.38 -4.31 14.22
N THR A 144 7.29 -5.26 14.38
CA THR A 144 8.24 -5.36 15.49
C THR A 144 9.67 -5.33 14.95
N TRP A 145 10.65 -5.07 15.81
CA TRP A 145 12.06 -5.16 15.42
C TRP A 145 12.43 -6.51 14.81
N THR A 146 11.89 -7.59 15.37
CA THR A 146 12.13 -8.96 14.88
C THR A 146 11.53 -9.18 13.50
N SER A 147 10.31 -8.67 13.23
CA SER A 147 9.69 -8.81 11.91
C SER A 147 10.44 -8.01 10.84
N ILE A 148 10.98 -6.84 11.20
CA ILE A 148 11.80 -6.02 10.30
C ILE A 148 13.15 -6.71 10.05
N ALA A 149 13.82 -7.20 11.10
CA ALA A 149 15.10 -7.88 10.99
C ALA A 149 15.04 -9.11 10.06
N LYS A 150 13.96 -9.91 10.12
CA LYS A 150 13.71 -11.04 9.21
C LYS A 150 13.75 -10.66 7.72
N LYS A 151 13.44 -9.41 7.37
CA LYS A 151 13.45 -8.94 5.98
C LYS A 151 14.84 -8.60 5.46
N TYR A 152 15.79 -8.29 6.35
CA TYR A 152 17.05 -7.63 5.97
C TYR A 152 18.32 -8.32 6.49
N TYR A 153 18.21 -9.22 7.46
CA TYR A 153 19.33 -9.90 8.09
C TYR A 153 19.17 -11.43 8.03
N HIS A 154 20.31 -12.11 7.91
CA HIS A 154 20.38 -13.57 8.06
C HIS A 154 20.20 -13.99 9.52
N ASN A 155 20.83 -13.26 10.45
CA ASN A 155 20.78 -13.55 11.87
C ASN A 155 19.80 -12.60 12.58
N LEU A 156 18.86 -13.15 13.35
CA LEU A 156 17.86 -12.34 14.06
C LEU A 156 18.44 -11.62 15.28
N ASN A 157 19.62 -12.03 15.76
CA ASN A 157 20.34 -11.31 16.80
C ASN A 157 20.73 -9.89 16.34
N ASP A 158 20.84 -9.66 15.03
CA ASP A 158 21.13 -8.37 14.41
C ASP A 158 19.97 -7.37 14.56
N SER A 159 18.79 -7.83 15.02
CA SER A 159 17.69 -6.93 15.42
C SER A 159 18.09 -5.94 16.52
N THR A 160 19.15 -6.23 17.27
CA THR A 160 19.75 -5.31 18.25
C THR A 160 20.41 -4.10 17.60
N LEU A 161 20.97 -4.25 16.38
CA LEU A 161 21.54 -3.15 15.61
C LEU A 161 20.46 -2.16 15.19
N LEU A 162 19.28 -2.65 14.77
CA LEU A 162 18.12 -1.80 14.48
C LEU A 162 17.73 -0.96 15.70
N LYS A 163 17.65 -1.59 16.88
CA LYS A 163 17.30 -0.89 18.13
C LYS A 163 18.38 0.10 18.57
N THR A 164 19.65 -0.23 18.34
CA THR A 164 20.77 0.62 18.74
C THR A 164 20.84 1.85 17.86
N PHE A 165 20.60 1.70 16.55
CA PHE A 165 20.61 2.82 15.62
C PHE A 165 19.34 3.67 15.73
N ASN A 166 18.19 3.02 15.90
CA ASN A 166 16.89 3.68 15.95
C ASN A 166 16.36 3.72 17.38
N LYS A 167 16.27 4.92 17.96
CA LYS A 167 15.82 5.12 19.35
C LYS A 167 14.43 4.56 19.65
N GLU A 168 13.54 4.56 18.67
CA GLU A 168 12.15 4.13 18.84
C GLU A 168 11.59 3.47 17.58
N LEU A 169 10.67 2.52 17.76
CA LEU A 169 9.86 1.96 16.69
C LEU A 169 8.49 2.61 16.73
N LYS A 170 8.19 3.48 15.76
CA LYS A 170 6.87 4.08 15.60
C LYS A 170 6.30 3.72 14.24
N PRO A 171 5.02 3.33 14.14
CA PRO A 171 4.34 3.17 12.86
C PRO A 171 4.43 4.46 12.04
N GLU A 172 4.39 4.30 10.71
CA GLU A 172 4.37 5.38 9.74
C GLU A 172 5.63 6.27 9.77
N ARG A 173 6.74 5.73 10.27
CA ARG A 173 8.06 6.37 10.24
C ARG A 173 9.08 5.50 9.54
N PHE A 174 10.11 6.14 9.00
CA PHE A 174 11.27 5.44 8.48
C PHE A 174 12.23 5.09 9.61
N VAL A 175 12.75 3.87 9.57
CA VAL A 175 13.85 3.40 10.39
C VAL A 175 15.03 3.06 9.50
N ILE A 176 16.23 3.29 10.03
CA ILE A 176 17.48 2.97 9.40
C ILE A 176 17.77 1.48 9.55
N VAL A 177 18.28 0.85 8.50
CA VAL A 177 18.75 -0.54 8.50
C VAL A 177 20.29 -0.49 8.40
N PRO A 178 21.02 -0.68 9.51
CA PRO A 178 22.48 -0.78 9.50
C PRO A 178 22.97 -2.02 8.74
N PHE A 179 24.25 -2.05 8.38
CA PHE A 179 24.91 -3.29 7.97
C PHE A 179 25.01 -4.25 9.18
N ASN A 180 24.95 -5.55 8.90
CA ASN A 180 25.13 -6.63 9.87
C ASN A 180 26.57 -7.07 9.93
#